data_AF-A0A5A8EJW9-F1
#
_entry.id   AF-A0A5A8EJW9-F1
#
_cell.length_a   1.000
_cell.length_b   1.000
_cell.length_c   1.000
_cell.angle_alpha   90.00
_cell.angle_beta   90.00
_cell.angle_gamma   90.00
#
_symmetry.space_group_name_H-M   'P 1'
#
loop_
_entity.id
_entity.type
_entity.pdbx_description
1 polymer ?
#
loop_
_entity_poly.entity_id
_entity_poly.type
_entity_poly.pdbx_seq_one_letter_code
_entity_poly.pdbx_strand_id
1 'polypeptide(L)'
;MSVIDLLIEDGLSLASAKNYERVYRNISDVRSPEAVDEYVAKKKKRIPQLTMLKRVMTLLEMNTDHLEPLFEKYSGERERTFVAPSPGQSSRWKSWPDILAIANTLNNIRNPTYDQLQTWIVAIIITHVAPLRNSSIRTLVVWDGTGDRPDNAIDIGKEILVLSNYKTSSLYGRKMYDLPPGFVSRLVAERHRFGVASKYLLTTKDGKRQMSASAMSTFLQDGALGMGSNTWRPVYISFLIDSGASTDTFKRAAQLMNHSVAEQQLTYSKFRGVTEKTEEPITTAERQASWRARKLEEDPTYFARKSKEYRERKKA
;
A
#
# COMPACT_ATOMS: atom_id res chain seq x y z
N MET A 1 -25.71 -22.46 -10.77
CA MET A 1 -25.00 -21.67 -11.78
C MET A 1 -24.25 -20.54 -11.08
N SER A 2 -22.97 -20.28 -11.37
CA SER A 2 -22.19 -19.24 -10.66
C SER A 2 -22.41 -17.85 -11.25
N VAL A 3 -22.11 -16.79 -10.48
CA VAL A 3 -22.17 -15.39 -10.98
C VAL A 3 -21.24 -15.18 -12.18
N ILE A 4 -20.11 -15.90 -12.23
CA ILE A 4 -19.21 -15.88 -13.38
C ILE A 4 -19.90 -16.47 -14.60
N ASP A 5 -20.62 -17.58 -14.45
CA ASP A 5 -21.29 -18.26 -15.57
C ASP A 5 -22.40 -17.38 -16.16
N LEU A 6 -23.22 -16.77 -15.30
CA LEU A 6 -24.27 -15.82 -15.72
C LEU A 6 -23.70 -14.62 -16.49
N LEU A 7 -22.55 -14.09 -16.04
CA LEU A 7 -21.88 -12.98 -16.71
C LEU A 7 -21.30 -13.39 -18.07
N ILE A 8 -20.80 -14.60 -18.18
CA ILE A 8 -20.27 -15.13 -19.44
C ILE A 8 -21.41 -15.40 -20.43
N GLU A 9 -22.54 -15.93 -19.97
CA GLU A 9 -23.75 -16.12 -20.79
C GLU A 9 -24.30 -14.79 -21.32
N ASP A 10 -24.18 -13.69 -20.55
CA ASP A 10 -24.54 -12.33 -20.97
C ASP A 10 -23.46 -11.65 -21.85
N GLY A 11 -22.48 -12.42 -22.35
CA GLY A 11 -21.51 -11.98 -23.34
C GLY A 11 -20.22 -11.37 -22.79
N LEU A 12 -19.93 -11.48 -21.50
CA LEU A 12 -18.66 -11.02 -20.94
C LEU A 12 -17.54 -12.06 -21.14
N SER A 13 -16.33 -11.57 -21.39
CA SER A 13 -15.15 -12.44 -21.33
C SER A 13 -14.90 -12.93 -19.90
N LEU A 14 -14.33 -14.13 -19.74
CA LEU A 14 -13.98 -14.72 -18.44
C LEU A 14 -13.13 -13.79 -17.56
N ALA A 15 -12.19 -13.05 -18.16
CA ALA A 15 -11.35 -12.09 -17.45
C ALA A 15 -12.17 -10.90 -16.90
N SER A 16 -13.12 -10.41 -17.69
CA SER A 16 -14.07 -9.38 -17.27
C SER A 16 -14.99 -9.91 -16.17
N ALA A 17 -15.60 -11.08 -16.36
CA ALA A 17 -16.49 -11.72 -15.38
C ALA A 17 -15.81 -11.91 -14.01
N LYS A 18 -14.57 -12.41 -13.96
CA LYS A 18 -13.78 -12.54 -12.72
C LYS A 18 -13.46 -11.19 -12.07
N ASN A 19 -13.17 -10.16 -12.87
CA ASN A 19 -12.92 -8.83 -12.35
C ASN A 19 -14.19 -8.21 -11.74
N TYR A 20 -15.36 -8.49 -12.33
CA TYR A 20 -16.64 -8.02 -11.82
C TYR A 20 -17.11 -8.77 -10.59
N GLU A 21 -16.97 -10.08 -10.54
CA GLU A 21 -17.24 -10.87 -9.32
C GLU A 21 -16.41 -10.34 -8.14
N ARG A 22 -15.15 -9.98 -8.37
CA ARG A 22 -14.29 -9.33 -7.36
C ARG A 22 -14.82 -7.97 -6.91
N VAL A 23 -15.37 -7.16 -7.82
CA VAL A 23 -15.98 -5.87 -7.49
C VAL A 23 -17.28 -6.07 -6.70
N TYR A 24 -18.13 -7.03 -7.10
CA TYR A 24 -19.35 -7.41 -6.41
C TYR A 24 -19.08 -7.86 -4.97
N ARG A 25 -18.07 -8.70 -4.75
CA ARG A 25 -17.61 -9.12 -3.41
C ARG A 25 -17.22 -7.95 -2.51
N ASN A 26 -16.72 -6.86 -3.08
CA ASN A 26 -16.28 -5.67 -2.35
C ASN A 26 -17.40 -4.65 -2.11
N ILE A 27 -18.58 -4.84 -2.70
CA ILE A 27 -19.74 -3.95 -2.60
C ILE A 27 -20.90 -4.67 -1.87
N SER A 28 -20.59 -5.73 -1.10
CA SER A 28 -21.54 -6.63 -0.40
C SER A 28 -22.55 -5.96 0.55
N ASP A 29 -22.39 -4.66 0.84
CA ASP A 29 -23.32 -3.88 1.65
C ASP A 29 -24.49 -3.30 0.83
N VAL A 30 -24.42 -3.36 -0.50
CA VAL A 30 -25.48 -2.92 -1.41
C VAL A 30 -26.38 -4.09 -1.74
N ARG A 31 -27.52 -4.16 -1.05
CA ARG A 31 -28.44 -5.31 -1.06
C ARG A 31 -29.54 -5.23 -2.13
N SER A 32 -29.64 -4.12 -2.87
CA SER A 32 -30.58 -3.97 -3.98
C SER A 32 -30.06 -3.02 -5.06
N PRO A 33 -30.55 -3.10 -6.31
CA PRO A 33 -30.26 -2.15 -7.39
C PRO A 33 -30.52 -0.69 -7.01
N GLU A 34 -31.54 -0.41 -6.19
CA GLU A 34 -31.89 0.94 -5.73
C GLU A 34 -30.79 1.50 -4.81
N ALA A 35 -30.18 0.66 -3.97
CA ALA A 35 -29.06 1.05 -3.13
C ALA A 35 -27.79 1.35 -3.96
N VAL A 36 -27.65 0.77 -5.16
CA VAL A 36 -26.60 1.15 -6.13
C VAL A 36 -26.85 2.55 -6.66
N ASP A 37 -28.09 2.87 -7.02
CA ASP A 37 -28.47 4.20 -7.52
C ASP A 37 -28.26 5.29 -6.47
N GLU A 38 -28.61 5.02 -5.21
CA GLU A 38 -28.37 5.93 -4.10
C GLU A 38 -26.86 6.18 -3.87
N TYR A 39 -26.05 5.12 -3.97
CA TYR A 39 -24.60 5.22 -3.87
C TYR A 39 -23.98 6.03 -5.04
N VAL A 40 -24.47 5.84 -6.26
CA VAL A 40 -24.06 6.62 -7.46
C VAL A 40 -24.43 8.09 -7.29
N ALA A 41 -25.65 8.37 -6.83
CA ALA A 41 -26.14 9.73 -6.60
C ALA A 41 -25.30 10.46 -5.54
N LYS A 42 -24.94 9.79 -4.44
CA LYS A 42 -24.07 10.34 -3.37
C LYS A 42 -22.64 10.63 -3.83
N LYS A 43 -22.09 9.83 -4.77
CA LYS A 43 -20.67 9.94 -5.18
C LYS A 43 -20.43 10.85 -6.40
N LYS A 44 -21.47 11.39 -7.05
CA LYS A 44 -21.41 12.31 -8.21
C LYS A 44 -20.42 11.88 -9.32
N LYS A 45 -20.17 10.58 -9.46
CA LYS A 45 -19.30 10.02 -10.52
C LYS A 45 -19.97 8.79 -11.11
N ARG A 46 -20.20 8.83 -12.43
CA ARG A 46 -20.53 7.64 -13.21
C ARG A 46 -19.28 6.75 -13.24
N ILE A 47 -19.29 5.70 -12.43
CA ILE A 47 -18.27 4.65 -12.51
C ILE A 47 -18.87 3.57 -13.41
N PRO A 48 -18.25 3.22 -14.56
CA PRO A 48 -18.74 2.14 -15.43
C PRO A 48 -19.00 0.81 -14.69
N GLN A 49 -18.27 0.59 -13.60
CA GLN A 49 -18.40 -0.55 -12.69
C GLN A 49 -19.75 -0.58 -11.95
N LEU A 50 -20.40 0.57 -11.69
CA LEU A 50 -21.69 0.65 -10.98
C LEU A 50 -22.88 0.40 -11.92
N THR A 51 -22.83 0.87 -13.17
CA THR A 51 -23.85 0.52 -14.19
C THR A 51 -23.88 -0.99 -14.44
N MET A 52 -22.71 -1.63 -14.43
CA MET A 52 -22.61 -3.08 -14.63
C MET A 52 -22.95 -3.86 -13.35
N LEU A 53 -22.66 -3.31 -12.16
CA LEU A 53 -23.14 -3.86 -10.89
C LEU A 53 -24.67 -3.91 -10.84
N LYS A 54 -25.34 -2.82 -11.27
CA LYS A 54 -26.79 -2.77 -11.39
C LYS A 54 -27.33 -3.86 -12.32
N ARG A 55 -26.69 -4.05 -13.47
CA ARG A 55 -27.02 -5.14 -14.41
C ARG A 55 -26.85 -6.52 -13.79
N VAL A 56 -25.78 -6.77 -13.05
CA VAL A 56 -25.56 -8.02 -12.30
C VAL A 56 -26.65 -8.25 -11.26
N MET A 57 -27.02 -7.22 -10.49
CA MET A 57 -28.05 -7.33 -9.47
C MET A 57 -29.43 -7.59 -10.09
N THR A 58 -29.77 -6.91 -11.20
CA THR A 58 -31.00 -7.20 -11.95
C THR A 58 -31.03 -8.63 -12.50
N LEU A 59 -29.91 -9.14 -13.03
CA LEU A 59 -29.81 -10.52 -13.50
C LEU A 59 -29.96 -11.56 -12.36
N LEU A 60 -29.51 -11.19 -11.15
CA LEU A 60 -29.63 -12.03 -9.96
C LEU A 60 -31.04 -11.98 -9.36
N GLU A 61 -31.70 -10.81 -9.34
CA GLU A 61 -33.11 -10.66 -8.94
C GLU A 61 -34.07 -11.37 -9.90
N MET A 62 -33.73 -11.48 -11.17
CA MET A 62 -34.50 -12.29 -12.14
C MET A 62 -34.34 -13.80 -11.93
N ASN A 63 -33.42 -14.24 -11.06
CA ASN A 63 -33.13 -15.64 -10.73
C ASN A 63 -33.19 -15.87 -9.20
N THR A 64 -34.28 -15.44 -8.57
CA THR A 64 -34.49 -15.48 -7.10
C THR A 64 -34.24 -16.84 -6.46
N ASP A 65 -34.48 -17.94 -7.17
CA ASP A 65 -34.30 -19.32 -6.67
C ASP A 65 -32.83 -19.70 -6.41
N HIS A 66 -31.88 -18.84 -6.79
CA HIS A 66 -30.44 -19.05 -6.59
C HIS A 66 -29.80 -18.11 -5.57
N LEU A 67 -30.54 -17.14 -5.04
CA LEU A 67 -29.99 -16.08 -4.18
C LEU A 67 -29.82 -16.51 -2.72
N GLU A 68 -30.79 -17.21 -2.14
CA GLU A 68 -30.73 -17.63 -0.72
C GLU A 68 -29.50 -18.48 -0.38
N PRO A 69 -29.15 -19.54 -1.15
CA PRO A 69 -27.97 -20.35 -0.87
C PRO A 69 -26.66 -19.58 -1.02
N LEU A 70 -26.61 -18.56 -1.90
CA LEU A 70 -25.42 -17.72 -2.07
C LEU A 70 -25.27 -16.74 -0.91
N PHE A 71 -26.35 -16.07 -0.49
CA PHE A 71 -26.30 -15.15 0.65
C PHE A 71 -25.94 -15.88 1.94
N GLU A 72 -26.53 -17.05 2.21
CA GLU A 72 -26.27 -17.83 3.42
C GLU A 72 -24.86 -18.43 3.45
N LYS A 73 -24.36 -18.87 2.28
CA LYS A 73 -22.96 -19.31 2.10
C LYS A 73 -21.95 -18.19 2.35
N TYR A 74 -22.26 -16.95 1.95
CA TYR A 74 -21.34 -15.81 2.11
C TYR A 74 -21.51 -15.04 3.44
N SER A 75 -22.68 -15.09 4.09
CA SER A 75 -22.91 -14.49 5.40
C SER A 75 -22.39 -15.38 6.53
N GLY A 76 -22.52 -16.71 6.41
CA GLY A 76 -21.96 -17.69 7.36
C GLY A 76 -20.44 -17.87 7.25
N GLU A 77 -19.81 -17.42 6.15
CA GLU A 77 -18.36 -17.48 5.95
C GLU A 77 -17.56 -16.42 6.73
N ARG A 78 -18.23 -15.48 7.42
CA ARG A 78 -17.54 -14.44 8.23
C ARG A 78 -16.79 -15.00 9.45
N GLU A 79 -17.01 -16.25 9.83
CA GLU A 79 -16.26 -16.95 10.89
C GLU A 79 -15.33 -18.06 10.39
N ARG A 80 -14.99 -18.13 9.10
CA ARG A 80 -14.04 -19.17 8.65
C ARG A 80 -12.60 -18.83 9.05
N THR A 81 -12.15 -19.61 10.03
CA THR A 81 -10.84 -20.26 10.16
C THR A 81 -9.76 -19.76 9.19
N PHE A 82 -8.62 -19.42 9.78
CA PHE A 82 -7.34 -19.24 9.11
C PHE A 82 -7.12 -20.31 8.03
N VAL A 83 -7.30 -19.95 6.76
CA VAL A 83 -6.83 -20.75 5.62
C VAL A 83 -5.75 -19.92 4.94
N ALA A 84 -4.51 -20.32 5.18
CA ALA A 84 -3.34 -19.75 4.53
C ALA A 84 -3.52 -19.78 3.00
N PRO A 85 -3.62 -18.63 2.31
CA PRO A 85 -3.59 -18.63 0.84
C PRO A 85 -2.21 -19.08 0.33
N SER A 86 -2.21 -19.89 -0.74
CA SER A 86 -1.00 -20.39 -1.39
C SER A 86 -0.10 -19.24 -1.87
N PRO A 87 1.24 -19.39 -1.83
CA PRO A 87 2.18 -18.35 -2.25
C PRO A 87 1.91 -17.90 -3.68
N GLY A 88 1.65 -16.61 -3.87
CA GLY A 88 1.61 -16.00 -5.21
C GLY A 88 3.04 -15.80 -5.73
N GLN A 89 3.27 -16.05 -7.02
CA GLN A 89 4.58 -15.87 -7.65
C GLN A 89 5.11 -14.43 -7.49
N SER A 90 5.98 -14.17 -6.51
CA SER A 90 6.86 -13.00 -6.46
C SER A 90 8.30 -13.40 -6.78
N SER A 91 8.54 -13.92 -7.98
CA SER A 91 9.85 -14.40 -8.47
C SER A 91 10.92 -13.30 -8.67
N ARG A 92 10.71 -12.08 -8.17
CA ARG A 92 11.62 -10.94 -8.37
C ARG A 92 12.55 -10.62 -7.20
N TRP A 93 12.31 -11.20 -6.02
CA TRP A 93 13.10 -10.90 -4.82
C TRP A 93 13.43 -12.22 -4.11
N LYS A 94 14.73 -12.52 -3.95
CA LYS A 94 15.23 -13.77 -3.35
C LYS A 94 15.09 -13.80 -1.81
N SER A 95 14.99 -12.64 -1.17
CA SER A 95 14.69 -12.43 0.27
C SER A 95 14.05 -11.06 0.45
N TRP A 96 13.03 -10.96 1.31
CA TRP A 96 12.48 -9.66 1.71
C TRP A 96 13.26 -9.12 2.91
N PRO A 97 13.60 -7.82 2.95
CA PRO A 97 14.26 -7.24 4.10
C PRO A 97 13.35 -7.23 5.33
N ASP A 98 13.88 -7.61 6.49
CA ASP A 98 13.15 -7.58 7.77
C ASP A 98 13.02 -6.14 8.29
N ILE A 99 11.90 -5.49 7.95
CA ILE A 99 11.57 -4.10 8.31
C ILE A 99 11.65 -3.88 9.83
N LEU A 100 11.34 -4.88 10.66
CA LEU A 100 11.48 -4.77 12.12
C LEU A 100 12.96 -4.77 12.54
N ALA A 101 13.77 -5.68 12.00
CA ALA A 101 15.21 -5.68 12.25
C ALA A 101 15.86 -4.35 11.83
N ILE A 102 15.36 -3.71 10.78
CA ILE A 102 15.84 -2.39 10.32
C ILE A 102 15.42 -1.28 11.27
N ALA A 103 14.15 -1.25 11.67
CA ALA A 103 13.68 -0.31 12.67
C ALA A 103 14.53 -0.42 13.94
N ASN A 104 14.79 -1.64 14.42
CA ASN A 104 15.62 -1.93 15.58
C ASN A 104 17.08 -1.52 15.38
N THR A 105 17.68 -1.87 14.24
CA THR A 105 19.08 -1.53 13.91
C THR A 105 19.26 -0.02 13.89
N LEU A 106 18.41 0.69 13.15
CA LEU A 106 18.44 2.15 13.08
C LEU A 106 18.13 2.79 14.44
N ASN A 107 17.30 2.14 15.26
CA ASN A 107 17.02 2.61 16.60
C ASN A 107 18.27 2.64 17.48
N ASN A 108 19.23 1.73 17.24
CA ASN A 108 20.44 1.60 18.03
C ASN A 108 21.65 2.41 17.49
N ILE A 109 21.52 3.04 16.32
CA ILE A 109 22.60 3.89 15.78
C ILE A 109 22.69 5.18 16.60
N ARG A 110 23.83 5.39 17.26
CA ARG A 110 24.10 6.59 18.07
C ARG A 110 24.18 7.88 17.24
N ASN A 111 24.80 7.81 16.06
CA ASN A 111 25.00 8.97 15.18
C ASN A 111 24.52 8.61 13.76
N PRO A 112 23.20 8.57 13.52
CA PRO A 112 22.70 8.24 12.19
C PRO A 112 23.10 9.32 11.18
N THR A 113 23.20 8.98 9.91
CA THR A 113 23.16 9.96 8.82
C THR A 113 21.73 10.50 8.65
N TYR A 114 21.56 11.61 7.93
CA TYR A 114 20.22 12.15 7.71
C TYR A 114 19.31 11.19 6.91
N ASP A 115 19.90 10.48 5.94
CA ASP A 115 19.21 9.44 5.17
C ASP A 115 18.83 8.23 6.06
N GLN A 116 19.67 7.86 7.02
CA GLN A 116 19.33 6.83 8.01
C GLN A 116 18.21 7.29 8.95
N LEU A 117 18.21 8.55 9.40
CA LEU A 117 17.12 9.12 10.20
C LEU A 117 15.80 9.09 9.44
N GLN A 118 15.78 9.55 8.19
CA GLN A 118 14.56 9.55 7.36
C GLN A 118 14.05 8.12 7.10
N THR A 119 14.96 7.17 6.93
CA THR A 119 14.62 5.74 6.79
C THR A 119 14.02 5.18 8.08
N TRP A 120 14.60 5.52 9.23
CA TRP A 120 14.10 5.14 10.56
C TRP A 120 12.69 5.66 10.80
N ILE A 121 12.42 6.92 10.46
CA ILE A 121 11.07 7.52 10.55
C ILE A 121 10.05 6.68 9.77
N VAL A 122 10.35 6.35 8.51
CA VAL A 122 9.46 5.55 7.66
C VAL A 122 9.26 4.16 8.25
N ALA A 123 10.33 3.50 8.70
CA ALA A 123 10.28 2.18 9.30
C ALA A 123 9.40 2.16 10.56
N ILE A 124 9.61 3.09 11.50
CA ILE A 124 8.84 3.19 12.75
C ILE A 124 7.36 3.46 12.47
N ILE A 125 7.04 4.39 11.57
CA ILE A 125 5.65 4.66 11.23
C ILE A 125 4.97 3.39 10.70
N ILE A 126 5.60 2.70 9.75
CA ILE A 126 5.02 1.50 9.12
C ILE A 126 4.83 0.35 10.12
N THR A 127 5.79 0.16 11.01
CA THR A 127 5.85 -1.02 11.89
C THR A 127 5.15 -0.82 13.23
N HIS A 128 5.35 0.34 13.87
CA HIS A 128 4.92 0.59 15.25
C HIS A 128 3.71 1.54 15.37
N VAL A 129 3.41 2.33 14.34
CA VAL A 129 2.27 3.27 14.37
C VAL A 129 1.09 2.71 13.56
N ALA A 130 1.25 2.70 12.24
CA ALA A 130 0.25 2.18 11.32
C ALA A 130 0.92 1.84 9.98
N PRO A 131 0.48 0.78 9.28
CA PRO A 131 0.99 0.43 7.94
C PRO A 131 0.47 1.41 6.88
N LEU A 132 0.92 2.67 6.97
CA LEU A 132 0.46 3.76 6.14
C LEU A 132 0.96 3.58 4.70
N ARG A 133 0.24 4.20 3.76
CA ARG A 133 0.77 4.35 2.40
C ARG A 133 1.88 5.40 2.43
N ASN A 134 2.91 5.22 1.62
CA ASN A 134 3.98 6.21 1.53
C ASN A 134 3.49 7.59 1.08
N SER A 135 2.43 7.66 0.28
CA SER A 135 1.77 8.93 -0.05
C SER A 135 1.24 9.66 1.19
N SER A 136 0.73 8.94 2.19
CA SER A 136 0.32 9.50 3.48
C SER A 136 1.54 9.96 4.27
N ILE A 137 2.55 9.09 4.44
CA ILE A 137 3.77 9.40 5.21
C ILE A 137 4.46 10.66 4.67
N ARG A 138 4.63 10.75 3.34
CA ARG A 138 5.23 11.90 2.66
C ARG A 138 4.57 13.23 3.01
N THR A 139 3.26 13.22 3.22
CA THR A 139 2.45 14.43 3.47
C THR A 139 2.43 14.88 4.92
N LEU A 140 3.03 14.10 5.83
CA LEU A 140 3.10 14.47 7.23
C LEU A 140 3.95 15.73 7.45
N VAL A 141 3.44 16.59 8.31
CA VAL A 141 4.10 17.80 8.79
C VAL A 141 4.34 17.66 10.29
N VAL A 142 5.53 17.99 10.77
CA VAL A 142 5.84 18.16 12.19
C VAL A 142 5.20 19.46 12.64
N TRP A 143 4.27 19.38 13.59
CA TRP A 143 3.46 20.49 14.08
C TRP A 143 3.63 20.63 15.58
N ASP A 144 3.97 21.84 16.01
CA ASP A 144 4.28 22.21 17.40
C ASP A 144 3.08 22.67 18.22
N GLY A 145 1.88 22.62 17.64
CA GLY A 145 0.66 23.11 18.29
C GLY A 145 0.32 24.55 17.95
N THR A 146 1.17 25.27 17.21
CA THR A 146 0.94 26.68 16.86
C THR A 146 0.26 26.83 15.51
N GLY A 147 -0.69 27.77 15.43
CA GLY A 147 -1.46 28.06 14.21
C GLY A 147 -2.43 26.94 13.80
N ASP A 148 -2.85 26.97 12.53
CA ASP A 148 -3.78 26.00 11.99
C ASP A 148 -3.14 24.62 11.83
N ARG A 149 -3.79 23.60 12.40
CA ARG A 149 -3.31 22.22 12.31
C ARG A 149 -3.36 21.72 10.86
N PRO A 150 -2.24 21.21 10.31
CA PRO A 150 -2.22 20.59 8.98
C PRO A 150 -3.11 19.35 8.90
N ASP A 151 -3.60 19.02 7.70
CA ASP A 151 -4.43 17.83 7.45
C ASP A 151 -3.77 16.53 7.97
N ASN A 152 -2.49 16.35 7.64
CA ASN A 152 -1.68 15.22 8.07
C ASN A 152 -0.50 15.75 8.88
N ALA A 153 -0.45 15.41 10.18
CA ALA A 153 0.51 16.00 11.10
C ALA A 153 1.06 14.98 12.10
N ILE A 154 2.30 15.22 12.53
CA ILE A 154 2.86 14.71 13.78
C ILE A 154 2.74 15.86 14.77
N ASP A 155 1.81 15.74 15.71
CA ASP A 155 1.59 16.70 16.79
C ASP A 155 2.60 16.40 17.91
N ILE A 156 3.67 17.18 17.99
CA ILE A 156 4.77 16.89 18.94
C ILE A 156 4.38 17.18 20.39
N GLY A 157 3.40 18.06 20.63
CA GLY A 157 2.93 18.37 21.98
C GLY A 157 2.04 17.26 22.55
N LYS A 158 1.29 16.57 21.68
CA LYS A 158 0.43 15.44 22.08
C LYS A 158 1.03 14.07 21.79
N GLU A 159 2.18 14.01 21.12
CA GLU A 159 2.84 12.78 20.67
C GLU A 159 1.93 11.85 19.84
N ILE A 160 1.13 12.44 18.95
CA ILE A 160 0.21 11.69 18.08
C ILE A 160 0.45 11.98 16.59
N LEU A 161 0.15 10.98 15.76
CA LEU A 161 0.02 11.11 14.32
C LEU A 161 -1.45 11.34 13.96
N VAL A 162 -1.74 12.46 13.32
CA VAL A 162 -3.07 12.83 12.81
C VAL A 162 -3.12 12.64 11.30
N LEU A 163 -4.13 11.94 10.79
CA LEU A 163 -4.43 11.84 9.35
C LEU A 163 -5.85 12.32 9.05
N SER A 164 -5.96 13.40 8.27
CA SER A 164 -7.23 13.93 7.77
C SER A 164 -7.30 13.89 6.24
N ASN A 165 -6.16 13.79 5.54
CA ASN A 165 -6.10 13.75 4.08
C ASN A 165 -5.47 12.45 3.57
N TYR A 166 -6.31 11.44 3.36
CA TYR A 166 -5.92 10.14 2.81
C TYR A 166 -7.02 9.57 1.90
N LYS A 167 -6.70 8.53 1.11
CA LYS A 167 -7.55 7.98 0.02
C LYS A 167 -9.03 7.78 0.40
N THR A 168 -9.31 7.44 1.66
CA THR A 168 -10.65 7.11 2.16
C THR A 168 -11.07 7.98 3.35
N SER A 169 -10.45 9.15 3.51
CA SER A 169 -10.76 10.13 4.56
C SER A 169 -12.22 10.58 4.56
N SER A 170 -12.85 10.67 3.39
CA SER A 170 -14.29 11.01 3.29
C SER A 170 -15.24 9.93 3.82
N LEU A 171 -14.75 8.70 4.01
CA LEU A 171 -15.56 7.58 4.53
C LEU A 171 -15.29 7.33 6.02
N TYR A 172 -14.02 7.43 6.42
CA TYR A 172 -13.58 7.03 7.77
C TYR A 172 -13.16 8.21 8.64
N GLY A 173 -13.34 9.43 8.13
CA GLY A 173 -13.03 10.66 8.85
C GLY A 173 -11.56 10.81 9.20
N ARG A 174 -11.30 11.64 10.22
CA ARG A 174 -9.96 11.86 10.77
C ARG A 174 -9.53 10.65 11.59
N LYS A 175 -8.23 10.34 11.51
CA LYS A 175 -7.58 9.34 12.34
C LYS A 175 -6.50 9.92 13.22
N MET A 176 -6.32 9.30 14.37
CA MET A 176 -5.26 9.60 15.32
C MET A 176 -4.59 8.29 15.71
N TYR A 177 -3.27 8.31 15.80
CA TYR A 177 -2.47 7.17 16.23
C TYR A 177 -1.44 7.64 17.23
N ASP A 178 -1.29 6.92 18.33
CA ASP A 178 -0.25 7.18 19.30
C ASP A 178 1.12 6.89 18.66
N LEU A 179 2.09 7.76 18.95
CA LEU A 179 3.48 7.52 18.55
C LEU A 179 4.19 6.69 19.62
N PRO A 180 5.19 5.88 19.24
CA PRO A 180 5.95 5.11 20.22
C PRO A 180 6.69 6.04 21.19
N PRO A 181 6.84 5.64 22.47
CA PRO A 181 7.59 6.41 23.44
C PRO A 181 8.99 6.77 22.92
N GLY A 182 9.39 8.03 23.08
CA GLY A 182 10.70 8.53 22.65
C GLY A 182 10.86 8.78 21.15
N PHE A 183 9.84 8.50 20.33
CA PHE A 183 9.89 8.81 18.90
C PHE A 183 10.00 10.32 18.64
N VAL A 184 9.15 11.12 19.29
CA VAL A 184 9.10 12.58 19.09
C VAL A 184 10.38 13.24 19.60
N SER A 185 10.82 12.89 20.81
CA SER A 185 12.05 13.46 21.39
C SER A 185 13.27 13.18 20.51
N ARG A 186 13.42 11.95 20.00
CA ARG A 186 14.49 11.61 19.06
C ARG A 186 14.36 12.35 17.74
N LEU A 187 13.16 12.40 17.15
CA LEU A 187 12.91 13.11 15.90
C LEU A 187 13.34 14.58 16.00
N VAL A 188 12.95 15.26 17.07
CA VAL A 188 13.27 16.67 17.32
C VAL A 188 14.77 16.84 17.55
N ALA A 189 15.38 16.04 18.42
CA ALA A 189 16.81 16.12 18.74
C ALA A 189 17.69 15.92 17.49
N GLU A 190 17.39 14.91 16.68
CA GLU A 190 18.16 14.63 15.47
C GLU A 190 17.96 15.72 14.41
N ARG A 191 16.74 16.22 14.22
CA ARG A 191 16.49 17.35 13.30
C ARG A 191 17.25 18.60 13.70
N HIS A 192 17.29 18.91 15.00
CA HIS A 192 18.08 20.01 15.52
C HIS A 192 19.57 19.80 15.23
N ARG A 193 20.10 18.59 15.49
CA ARG A 193 21.50 18.22 15.18
C ARG A 193 21.86 18.41 13.72
N PHE A 194 20.93 18.13 12.80
CA PHE A 194 21.12 18.32 11.36
C PHE A 194 20.81 19.74 10.85
N GLY A 195 20.36 20.66 11.72
CA GLY A 195 19.99 22.02 11.30
C GLY A 195 18.76 22.06 10.37
N VAL A 196 17.84 21.11 10.49
CA VAL A 196 16.67 20.98 9.61
C VAL A 196 15.54 21.92 10.06
N ALA A 197 15.45 23.07 9.41
CA ALA A 197 14.42 24.09 9.65
C ALA A 197 13.16 23.88 8.77
N SER A 198 12.67 22.65 8.64
CA SER A 198 11.50 22.34 7.79
C SER A 198 10.38 21.66 8.55
N LYS A 199 9.15 22.11 8.28
CA LYS A 199 7.94 21.52 8.83
C LYS A 199 7.62 20.14 8.26
N TYR A 200 8.12 19.78 7.07
CA TYR A 200 7.79 18.48 6.47
C TYR A 200 8.51 17.35 7.18
N LEU A 201 7.84 16.21 7.39
CA LEU A 201 8.44 15.04 8.07
C LEU A 201 9.55 14.38 7.26
N LEU A 202 9.39 14.29 5.94
CA LEU A 202 10.41 13.83 5.01
C LEU A 202 10.81 14.98 4.09
N THR A 203 12.11 15.26 4.03
CA THR A 203 12.64 16.40 3.29
C THR A 203 13.65 15.97 2.23
N THR A 204 13.89 16.85 1.28
CA THR A 204 15.07 16.78 0.42
C THR A 204 16.36 16.83 1.25
N LYS A 205 17.49 16.43 0.65
CA LYS A 205 18.83 16.44 1.29
C LYS A 205 19.26 17.80 1.82
N ASP A 206 18.77 18.88 1.19
CA ASP A 206 18.98 20.27 1.65
C ASP A 206 18.22 20.62 2.94
N GLY A 207 17.38 19.72 3.46
CA GLY A 207 16.61 19.90 4.69
C GLY A 207 15.46 20.90 4.59
N LYS A 208 15.18 21.49 3.42
CA LYS A 208 14.26 22.64 3.31
C LYS A 208 12.89 22.27 2.77
N ARG A 209 12.84 21.43 1.74
CA ARG A 209 11.61 21.16 0.97
C ARG A 209 11.07 19.77 1.26
N GLN A 210 9.76 19.61 1.06
CA GLN A 210 9.11 18.30 1.10
C GLN A 210 9.69 17.39 0.02
N MET A 211 9.94 16.13 0.37
CA MET A 211 10.34 15.13 -0.62
C MET A 211 9.19 14.85 -1.61
N SER A 212 9.47 14.90 -2.92
CA SER A 212 8.49 14.53 -3.95
C SER A 212 8.19 13.02 -3.91
N ALA A 213 7.10 12.57 -4.53
CA ALA A 213 6.78 11.13 -4.56
C ALA A 213 7.86 10.32 -5.30
N SER A 214 8.38 10.86 -6.39
CA SER A 214 9.50 10.26 -7.13
C SER A 214 10.77 10.22 -6.28
N ALA A 215 11.13 11.35 -5.65
CA ALA A 215 12.30 11.43 -4.79
C ALA A 215 12.20 10.47 -3.59
N MET A 216 11.03 10.30 -2.98
CA MET A 216 10.80 9.32 -1.91
C MET A 216 10.93 7.89 -2.40
N SER A 217 10.45 7.59 -3.61
CA SER A 217 10.61 6.26 -4.18
C SER A 217 12.07 5.93 -4.45
N THR A 218 12.82 6.87 -5.03
CA THR A 218 14.27 6.72 -5.26
C THR A 218 15.02 6.63 -3.93
N PHE A 219 14.74 7.51 -2.97
CA PHE A 219 15.36 7.50 -1.64
C PHE A 219 15.20 6.15 -0.93
N LEU A 220 13.99 5.59 -0.91
CA LEU A 220 13.74 4.31 -0.26
C LEU A 220 14.32 3.11 -1.03
N GLN A 221 14.42 3.24 -2.36
CA GLN A 221 15.03 2.25 -3.22
C GLN A 221 16.56 2.25 -3.12
N ASP A 222 17.18 3.42 -3.05
CA ASP A 222 18.64 3.58 -2.96
C ASP A 222 19.14 3.44 -1.50
N GLY A 223 18.23 3.59 -0.52
CA GLY A 223 18.50 3.31 0.88
C GLY A 223 18.74 1.82 1.15
N ALA A 224 18.89 1.47 2.42
CA ALA A 224 19.41 0.18 2.88
C ALA A 224 18.73 -1.09 2.29
N LEU A 225 17.55 -0.97 1.68
CA LEU A 225 16.66 -2.10 1.38
C LEU A 225 16.40 -2.37 -0.09
N GLY A 226 16.80 -1.49 -1.01
CA GLY A 226 16.48 -1.72 -2.42
C GLY A 226 14.97 -1.63 -2.74
N MET A 227 14.14 -1.15 -1.81
CA MET A 227 12.68 -1.27 -1.89
C MET A 227 12.01 0.03 -2.32
N GLY A 228 11.27 -0.03 -3.42
CA GLY A 228 10.43 1.08 -3.87
C GLY A 228 9.36 1.47 -2.83
N SER A 229 8.91 2.71 -2.89
CA SER A 229 7.98 3.29 -1.91
C SER A 229 6.71 2.47 -1.69
N ASN A 230 6.12 1.88 -2.73
CA ASN A 230 4.89 1.10 -2.57
C ASN A 230 5.10 -0.31 -2.00
N THR A 231 6.34 -0.72 -1.72
CA THR A 231 6.71 -2.09 -1.34
C THR A 231 6.80 -2.28 0.17
N TRP A 232 7.09 -1.23 0.94
CA TRP A 232 7.33 -1.33 2.39
C TRP A 232 6.11 -1.83 3.17
N ARG A 233 4.93 -1.24 2.95
CA ARG A 233 3.68 -1.70 3.57
C ARG A 233 3.39 -3.17 3.22
N PRO A 234 3.40 -3.57 1.94
CA PRO A 234 3.25 -4.98 1.59
C PRO A 234 4.21 -5.91 2.32
N VAL A 235 5.51 -5.60 2.31
CA VAL A 235 6.53 -6.44 2.93
C VAL A 235 6.31 -6.60 4.43
N TYR A 236 5.98 -5.50 5.13
CA TYR A 236 5.70 -5.59 6.57
C TYR A 236 4.48 -6.48 6.85
N ILE A 237 3.40 -6.31 6.08
CA ILE A 237 2.19 -7.12 6.29
C ILE A 237 2.45 -8.59 5.96
N SER A 238 3.23 -8.88 4.93
CA SER A 238 3.63 -10.24 4.58
C SER A 238 4.56 -10.86 5.61
N PHE A 239 5.45 -10.08 6.22
CA PHE A 239 6.22 -10.52 7.38
C PHE A 239 5.33 -10.90 8.57
N LEU A 240 4.34 -10.07 8.93
CA LEU A 240 3.38 -10.42 9.99
C LEU A 240 2.64 -11.72 9.66
N ILE A 241 2.37 -11.93 8.38
CA ILE A 241 1.74 -13.15 7.89
C ILE A 241 2.64 -14.38 8.02
N ASP A 242 3.89 -14.29 7.60
CA ASP A 242 4.81 -15.43 7.55
C ASP A 242 5.39 -15.77 8.92
N SER A 243 5.56 -14.77 9.80
CA SER A 243 6.05 -14.96 11.18
C SER A 243 5.03 -15.60 12.12
N GLY A 244 3.80 -15.86 11.65
CA GLY A 244 2.74 -16.45 12.48
C GLY A 244 2.23 -15.49 13.56
N ALA A 245 2.23 -14.18 13.30
CA ALA A 245 1.71 -13.19 14.25
C ALA A 245 0.29 -13.54 14.71
N SER A 246 -0.04 -13.22 15.97
CA SER A 246 -1.34 -13.56 16.55
C SER A 246 -2.51 -12.99 15.73
N THR A 247 -3.66 -13.65 15.81
CA THR A 247 -4.91 -13.18 15.17
C THR A 247 -5.23 -11.74 15.56
N ASP A 248 -4.96 -11.35 16.81
CA ASP A 248 -5.19 -9.99 17.29
C ASP A 248 -4.24 -8.97 16.66
N THR A 249 -2.96 -9.32 16.51
CA THR A 249 -1.97 -8.47 15.80
C THR A 249 -2.40 -8.22 14.37
N PHE A 250 -2.93 -9.25 13.71
CA PHE A 250 -3.47 -9.16 12.36
C PHE A 250 -4.72 -8.30 12.25
N LYS A 251 -5.70 -8.54 13.13
CA LYS A 251 -6.94 -7.75 13.19
C LYS A 251 -6.61 -6.28 13.43
N ARG A 252 -5.67 -5.99 14.34
CA ARG A 252 -5.18 -4.65 14.61
C ARG A 252 -4.56 -4.03 13.36
N ALA A 253 -3.66 -4.71 12.67
CA ALA A 253 -3.06 -4.21 11.43
C ALA A 253 -4.13 -3.89 10.36
N ALA A 254 -5.14 -4.76 10.21
CA ALA A 254 -6.24 -4.57 9.27
C ALA A 254 -7.10 -3.35 9.62
N GLN A 255 -7.44 -3.19 10.90
CA GLN A 255 -8.17 -2.02 11.41
C GLN A 255 -7.38 -0.72 11.17
N LEU A 256 -6.09 -0.68 11.50
CA LEU A 256 -5.24 0.49 11.27
C LEU A 256 -5.21 0.88 9.79
N MET A 257 -5.26 -0.11 8.91
CA MET A 257 -5.27 0.01 7.45
C MET A 257 -6.65 0.30 6.83
N ASN A 258 -7.75 0.23 7.59
CA ASN A 258 -9.13 0.17 7.08
C ASN A 258 -9.35 -0.95 6.06
N HIS A 259 -8.78 -2.12 6.32
CA HIS A 259 -9.02 -3.31 5.53
C HIS A 259 -9.79 -4.31 6.39
N SER A 260 -10.55 -5.21 5.76
CA SER A 260 -10.89 -6.47 6.43
C SER A 260 -9.65 -7.37 6.51
N VAL A 261 -9.63 -8.33 7.44
CA VAL A 261 -8.54 -9.33 7.52
C VAL A 261 -8.41 -10.08 6.20
N ALA A 262 -9.54 -10.43 5.56
CA ALA A 262 -9.58 -11.09 4.27
C ALA A 262 -9.00 -10.21 3.14
N GLU A 263 -9.34 -8.92 3.10
CA GLU A 263 -8.80 -7.96 2.12
C GLU A 263 -7.28 -7.78 2.30
N GLN A 264 -6.82 -7.69 3.54
CA GLN A 264 -5.39 -7.65 3.86
C GLN A 264 -4.70 -8.92 3.36
N GLN A 265 -5.21 -10.10 3.69
CA GLN A 265 -4.62 -11.35 3.25
C GLN A 265 -4.62 -11.48 1.72
N LEU A 266 -5.73 -11.17 1.04
CA LEU A 266 -5.80 -11.24 -0.43
C LEU A 266 -4.82 -10.30 -1.12
N THR A 267 -4.63 -9.10 -0.56
CA THR A 267 -3.75 -8.08 -1.12
C THR A 267 -2.27 -8.41 -0.91
N TYR A 268 -1.92 -8.96 0.26
CA TYR A 268 -0.53 -9.09 0.71
C TYR A 268 -0.02 -10.54 0.81
N SER A 269 -0.86 -11.55 0.58
CA SER A 269 -0.43 -12.96 0.48
C SER A 269 0.50 -13.24 -0.70
N LYS A 270 0.51 -12.34 -1.70
CA LYS A 270 1.35 -12.44 -2.89
C LYS A 270 2.84 -12.25 -2.63
N PHE A 271 3.23 -11.92 -1.41
CA PHE A 271 4.63 -11.76 -1.02
C PHE A 271 5.08 -12.83 0.01
N ARG A 272 4.27 -13.89 0.22
CA ARG A 272 4.62 -15.02 1.09
C ARG A 272 5.74 -15.89 0.49
N GLY A 273 6.54 -16.50 1.36
CA GLY A 273 7.46 -17.59 0.98
C GLY A 273 8.84 -17.16 0.50
N VAL A 274 9.34 -16.03 0.98
CA VAL A 274 10.70 -15.56 0.67
C VAL A 274 11.61 -15.66 1.89
N THR A 275 11.75 -16.87 2.40
CA THR A 275 12.70 -17.24 3.45
C THR A 275 13.57 -18.36 2.90
N GLU A 276 14.89 -18.11 2.89
CA GLU A 276 16.01 -18.95 2.43
C GLU A 276 16.35 -18.93 0.92
N LYS A 277 17.40 -18.19 0.56
CA LYS A 277 18.75 -18.76 0.38
C LYS A 277 19.82 -17.65 0.34
N THR A 278 20.91 -17.92 1.03
CA THR A 278 22.18 -17.20 1.08
C THR A 278 22.84 -17.13 -0.31
N GLU A 279 22.70 -16.01 -1.01
CA GLU A 279 23.63 -15.58 -2.06
C GLU A 279 23.77 -14.07 -1.98
N GLU A 280 24.98 -13.56 -2.25
CA GLU A 280 25.32 -12.15 -2.13
C GLU A 280 24.37 -11.23 -2.92
N PRO A 281 24.04 -10.04 -2.40
CA PRO A 281 23.11 -9.13 -3.04
C PRO A 281 23.66 -8.62 -4.39
N ILE A 282 22.98 -8.97 -5.49
CA ILE A 282 23.25 -8.45 -6.84
C ILE A 282 23.13 -6.93 -6.81
N THR A 283 24.21 -6.24 -7.16
CA THR A 283 24.35 -4.79 -7.17
C THR A 283 23.46 -4.12 -8.23
N THR A 284 23.18 -2.83 -8.06
CA THR A 284 22.44 -2.02 -9.04
C THR A 284 23.09 -2.04 -10.43
N ALA A 285 24.41 -2.10 -10.49
CA ALA A 285 25.18 -2.16 -11.73
C ALA A 285 24.93 -3.47 -12.48
N GLU A 286 24.98 -4.61 -11.78
CA GLU A 286 24.74 -5.94 -12.36
C GLU A 286 23.30 -6.10 -12.84
N ARG A 287 22.33 -5.52 -12.12
CA ARG A 287 20.91 -5.50 -12.57
C ARG A 287 20.73 -4.68 -13.84
N GLN A 288 21.37 -3.52 -13.94
CA GLN A 288 21.31 -2.70 -15.14
C GLN A 288 21.99 -3.38 -16.33
N ALA A 289 23.12 -4.06 -16.09
CA ALA A 289 23.81 -4.84 -17.11
C ALA A 289 22.94 -5.99 -17.62
N SER A 290 22.33 -6.77 -16.73
CA SER A 290 21.43 -7.88 -17.08
C SER A 290 20.18 -7.40 -17.83
N TRP A 291 19.55 -6.30 -17.41
CA TRP A 291 18.41 -5.72 -18.12
C TRP A 291 18.79 -5.20 -19.51
N ARG A 292 19.95 -4.54 -19.65
CA ARG A 292 20.46 -4.07 -20.95
C ARG A 292 20.75 -5.24 -21.89
N ALA A 293 21.40 -6.29 -21.40
CA ALA A 293 21.69 -7.49 -22.17
C ALA A 293 20.40 -8.12 -22.71
N ARG A 294 19.41 -8.34 -21.84
CA ARG A 294 18.11 -8.89 -22.24
C ARG A 294 17.37 -8.01 -23.25
N LYS A 295 17.45 -6.69 -23.11
CA LYS A 295 16.80 -5.78 -24.07
C LYS A 295 17.47 -5.79 -25.44
N LEU A 296 18.79 -5.96 -25.49
CA LEU A 296 19.53 -6.12 -26.74
C LEU A 296 19.32 -7.48 -27.39
N GLU A 297 19.13 -8.53 -26.58
CA GLU A 297 18.76 -9.86 -27.05
C GLU A 297 17.35 -9.89 -27.66
N GLU A 298 16.39 -9.22 -27.00
CA GLU A 298 15.00 -9.10 -27.50
C GLU A 298 14.91 -8.17 -28.74
N ASP A 299 15.68 -7.08 -28.77
CA ASP A 299 15.71 -6.10 -29.86
C ASP A 299 17.08 -5.37 -29.88
N PRO A 300 18.00 -5.73 -30.81
CA PRO A 300 19.32 -5.10 -30.91
C PRO A 300 19.27 -3.59 -31.14
N THR A 301 18.15 -3.07 -31.65
CA THR A 301 17.97 -1.65 -31.97
C THR A 301 17.26 -0.86 -30.86
N TYR A 302 16.84 -1.52 -29.78
CA TYR A 302 16.00 -0.96 -28.71
C TYR A 302 16.50 0.39 -28.20
N PHE A 303 17.79 0.48 -27.86
CA PHE A 303 18.39 1.70 -27.31
C PHE A 303 18.54 2.82 -28.36
N ALA A 304 18.85 2.47 -29.62
CA ALA A 304 18.94 3.45 -30.70
C ALA A 304 17.56 4.06 -31.01
N ARG A 305 16.52 3.22 -31.06
CA ARG A 305 15.13 3.67 -31.25
C ARG A 305 14.66 4.56 -30.11
N LYS A 306 14.88 4.15 -28.85
CA LYS A 306 14.49 4.97 -27.68
C LYS A 306 15.24 6.30 -27.62
N SER A 307 16.52 6.33 -28.02
CA SER A 307 17.30 7.56 -28.14
C SER A 307 16.74 8.52 -29.20
N LYS A 308 16.25 7.97 -30.33
CA LYS A 308 15.59 8.75 -31.39
C LYS A 308 14.25 9.31 -30.93
N GLU A 309 13.37 8.46 -30.37
CA GLU A 309 12.07 8.87 -29.81
C GLU A 309 12.21 9.99 -28.76
N TYR A 310 13.22 9.90 -27.90
CA TYR A 310 13.50 10.93 -26.89
C TYR A 310 13.93 12.26 -27.52
N ARG A 311 14.81 12.22 -28.54
CA ARG A 311 15.26 13.43 -29.26
C ARG A 311 14.12 14.12 -30.00
N GLU A 312 13.23 13.35 -30.61
CA GLU A 312 12.05 13.87 -31.31
C GLU A 312 11.05 14.51 -30.34
N ARG A 313 10.79 13.87 -29.19
CA ARG A 313 9.95 14.46 -28.13
C ARG A 313 10.51 15.73 -27.51
N LYS A 314 11.83 15.95 -27.55
CA LYS A 314 12.45 17.16 -27.02
C LYS A 314 12.44 18.33 -28.02
N LYS A 315 12.14 18.05 -29.29
CA LYS A 315 12.05 19.04 -30.37
C LYS A 315 10.62 19.49 -30.64
N ALA A 316 9.62 18.70 -30.23
CA ALA A 316 8.20 19.04 -30.22
C ALA A 316 7.82 19.78 -28.94
#